data_AF-A0A2W1E0K7-F1
#
_entry.id   AF-A0A2W1E0K7-F1
#
_cell.length_a   1.000
_cell.length_b   1.000
_cell.length_c   1.000
_cell.angle_alpha   90.00
_cell.angle_beta   90.00
_cell.angle_gamma   90.00
#
_symmetry.space_group_name_H-M   'P 1'
#
loop_
_entity.id
_entity.type
_entity.pdbx_description
1 polymer ?
#
loop_
_entity_poly.entity_id
_entity_poly.type
_entity_poly.pdbx_seq_one_letter_code
_entity_poly.pdbx_strand_id
1 'polypeptide(L)'
;MGVYRVEVSPNNRASCQVKACKDTGDKITKGEFRFAVQVTIKDHQSWQYRHWGCVTPKQMENLVETCGGDTEMVDGYDELPEEFQEKVKYALEHGHIPDEDCTRV
;
A
#
# COMPACT_ATOMS: atom_id res chain seq x y z
N MET A 1 10.58 -3.99 -12.57
CA MET A 1 9.21 -4.20 -12.08
C MET A 1 9.29 -4.69 -10.64
N GLY A 2 8.67 -3.98 -9.70
CA GLY A 2 8.52 -4.47 -8.31
C GLY A 2 7.26 -5.32 -8.19
N VAL A 3 7.12 -6.05 -7.09
CA VAL A 3 5.84 -6.70 -6.74
C VAL A 3 5.15 -5.84 -5.68
N TYR A 4 3.89 -5.50 -5.93
CA TYR A 4 3.09 -4.62 -5.09
C TYR A 4 1.84 -5.35 -4.63
N ARG A 5 1.39 -5.08 -3.41
CA ARG A 5 0.21 -5.69 -2.83
C ARG A 5 -0.59 -4.66 -2.04
N VAL A 6 -1.91 -4.82 -2.07
CA VAL A 6 -2.87 -4.12 -1.21
C VAL A 6 -3.58 -5.16 -0.34
N GLU A 7 -3.79 -4.87 0.93
CA GLU A 7 -4.52 -5.80 1.81
C GLU A 7 -5.12 -5.08 3.02
N VAL A 8 -6.10 -5.72 3.64
CA VAL A 8 -6.51 -5.41 5.01
C VAL A 8 -5.55 -6.14 5.95
N SER A 9 -4.91 -5.40 6.86
CA SER A 9 -3.91 -5.94 7.77
C SER A 9 -4.49 -7.09 8.62
N PRO A 10 -3.92 -8.30 8.57
CA PRO A 10 -4.45 -9.44 9.30
C PRO A 10 -4.00 -9.49 10.77
N ASN A 11 -3.03 -8.64 11.17
CA ASN A 11 -2.42 -8.66 12.51
C ASN A 11 -1.82 -7.29 12.90
N ASN A 12 -1.29 -7.20 14.13
CA ASN A 12 -0.76 -5.96 14.71
C ASN A 12 0.78 -5.86 14.70
N ARG A 13 1.46 -6.43 13.69
CA ARG A 13 2.94 -6.52 13.69
C ARG A 13 3.63 -5.61 12.70
N ALA A 14 2.96 -5.23 11.62
CA ALA A 14 3.56 -4.43 10.56
C ALA A 14 3.84 -2.99 11.05
N SER A 15 4.98 -2.44 10.64
CA SER A 15 5.33 -1.04 10.85
C SER A 15 5.45 -0.34 9.51
N CYS A 16 4.92 0.87 9.42
CA CYS A 16 5.05 1.69 8.23
C CYS A 16 6.51 2.02 7.94
N GLN A 17 6.87 2.04 6.65
CA GLN A 17 8.24 2.36 6.23
C GLN A 17 8.55 3.85 6.19
N VAL A 18 7.55 4.73 6.33
CA VAL A 18 7.75 6.18 6.43
C VAL A 18 8.46 6.51 7.74
N LYS A 19 9.52 7.33 7.65
CA LYS A 19 10.35 7.70 8.81
C LYS A 19 9.52 8.30 9.95
N ALA A 20 8.60 9.22 9.67
CA ALA A 20 7.73 9.82 10.68
C ALA A 20 6.98 8.76 11.51
N CYS A 21 6.31 7.81 10.85
CA CYS A 21 5.60 6.71 11.52
C CYS A 21 6.54 5.76 12.27
N LYS A 22 7.77 5.55 11.79
CA LYS A 22 8.77 4.74 12.51
C LYS A 22 9.22 5.43 13.79
N ASP A 23 9.45 6.74 13.72
CA ASP A 23 9.95 7.54 14.83
C ASP A 23 8.88 7.65 15.95
N THR A 24 7.59 7.68 15.59
CA THR A 24 6.46 7.61 16.55
C THR A 24 6.15 6.19 17.03
N GLY A 25 6.66 5.17 16.34
CA GLY A 25 6.39 3.76 16.66
C GLY A 25 5.02 3.28 16.17
N ASP A 26 4.36 4.03 15.28
CA ASP A 26 3.03 3.71 14.77
C ASP A 26 3.04 2.40 13.98
N LYS A 27 2.26 1.45 14.48
CA LYS A 27 2.03 0.16 13.83
C LYS A 27 0.83 0.26 12.90
N ILE A 28 0.78 -0.66 11.96
CA ILE A 28 -0.41 -0.90 11.14
C ILE A 28 -1.19 -2.01 11.83
N THR A 29 -2.33 -1.66 12.43
CA THR A 29 -3.10 -2.58 13.26
C THR A 29 -4.02 -3.48 12.43
N LYS A 30 -4.57 -4.54 13.04
CA LYS A 30 -5.46 -5.49 12.37
C LYS A 30 -6.74 -4.77 11.91
N GLY A 31 -7.13 -4.98 10.66
CA GLY A 31 -8.29 -4.33 10.05
C GLY A 31 -7.95 -3.03 9.31
N GLU A 32 -6.74 -2.49 9.46
CA GLU A 32 -6.33 -1.30 8.72
C GLU A 32 -5.95 -1.62 7.28
N PHE A 33 -6.32 -0.73 6.36
CA PHE A 33 -5.92 -0.81 4.97
C PHE A 33 -4.45 -0.41 4.79
N ARG A 34 -3.68 -1.25 4.08
CA ARG A 34 -2.25 -1.05 3.89
C ARG A 34 -1.77 -1.40 2.49
N PHE A 35 -0.66 -0.77 2.14
CA PHE A 35 0.07 -1.02 0.90
C PHE A 35 1.42 -1.68 1.20
N ALA A 36 1.86 -2.59 0.33
CA ALA A 36 3.11 -3.29 0.49
C ALA A 36 3.91 -3.34 -0.81
N VAL A 37 5.23 -3.27 -0.68
CA VAL A 37 6.20 -3.51 -1.76
C VAL A 37 7.06 -4.70 -1.36
N GLN A 38 7.21 -5.67 -2.26
CA GLN A 38 8.13 -6.77 -2.06
C GLN A 38 9.56 -6.29 -2.28
N VAL A 39 10.44 -6.63 -1.36
CA VAL A 39 11.87 -6.34 -1.43
C VAL A 39 12.69 -7.59 -1.14
N THR A 40 13.88 -7.66 -1.72
CA THR A 40 14.85 -8.70 -1.38
C THR A 40 15.85 -8.13 -0.38
N ILE A 41 15.96 -8.76 0.79
CA ILE A 41 16.92 -8.42 1.83
C ILE A 41 17.91 -9.57 1.91
N LYS A 42 19.15 -9.32 1.51
CA LYS A 42 20.18 -10.36 1.29
C LYS A 42 19.69 -11.35 0.22
N ASP A 43 19.10 -12.47 0.64
CA ASP A 43 18.59 -13.54 -0.23
C ASP A 43 17.14 -13.93 0.09
N HIS A 44 16.47 -13.16 0.96
CA HIS A 44 15.09 -13.42 1.36
C HIS A 44 14.16 -12.34 0.85
N GLN A 45 13.07 -12.76 0.23
CA GLN A 45 11.95 -11.87 -0.08
C GLN A 45 11.22 -11.51 1.21
N SER A 46 10.93 -10.21 1.36
CA SER A 46 10.20 -9.66 2.47
C SER A 46 9.27 -8.54 1.98
N TRP A 47 8.32 -8.15 2.80
CA TRP A 47 7.36 -7.11 2.48
C TRP A 47 7.65 -5.85 3.30
N GLN A 48 7.72 -4.72 2.60
CA GLN A 48 7.79 -3.40 3.19
C GLN A 48 6.41 -2.75 3.16
N TYR A 49 5.83 -2.55 4.34
CA TYR A 49 4.47 -2.04 4.50
C TYR A 49 4.42 -0.52 4.70
N ARG A 50 3.35 0.10 4.23
CA ARG A 50 2.98 1.50 4.51
C ARG A 50 1.51 1.55 4.89
N HIS A 51 1.15 2.46 5.80
CA HIS A 51 -0.26 2.87 5.93
C HIS A 51 -0.75 3.35 4.56
N TRP A 52 -2.04 3.14 4.27
CA TRP A 52 -2.63 3.68 3.03
C TRP A 52 -2.40 5.19 2.89
N GLY A 53 -2.62 5.97 3.95
CA GLY A 53 -2.36 7.41 3.96
C GLY A 53 -0.90 7.86 3.86
N CYS A 54 0.04 6.91 3.91
CA CYS A 54 1.48 7.12 3.74
C CYS A 54 1.99 6.76 2.34
N VAL A 55 1.10 6.30 1.45
CA VAL A 55 1.42 6.00 0.06
C VAL A 55 1.71 7.30 -0.69
N THR A 56 2.73 7.28 -1.55
CA THR A 56 3.16 8.46 -2.31
C THR A 56 2.75 8.33 -3.78
N PRO A 57 2.64 9.43 -4.53
CA PRO A 57 2.40 9.38 -5.97
C PRO A 57 3.40 8.48 -6.69
N LYS A 58 4.69 8.47 -6.28
CA LYS A 58 5.70 7.59 -6.87
C LYS A 58 5.40 6.09 -6.65
N GLN A 59 4.80 5.72 -5.52
CA GLN A 59 4.39 4.32 -5.32
C GLN A 59 3.21 3.94 -6.22
N MET A 60 2.28 4.87 -6.44
CA MET A 60 1.15 4.66 -7.35
C MET A 60 1.60 4.62 -8.80
N GLU A 61 2.51 5.50 -9.21
CA GLU A 61 3.16 5.45 -10.54
C GLU A 61 3.78 4.07 -10.78
N ASN A 62 4.60 3.56 -9.84
CA ASN A 62 5.22 2.25 -10.03
C ASN A 62 4.20 1.09 -10.01
N LEU A 63 3.10 1.22 -9.26
CA LEU A 63 2.00 0.25 -9.26
C LEU A 63 1.33 0.23 -10.64
N VAL A 64 0.98 1.41 -11.17
CA VAL A 64 0.38 1.57 -12.51
C VAL A 64 1.30 1.02 -13.59
N GLU A 65 2.61 1.29 -13.53
CA GLU A 65 3.60 0.70 -14.45
C GLU A 65 3.61 -0.84 -14.38
N THR A 66 3.28 -1.41 -13.20
CA THR A 66 3.31 -2.87 -12.98
C THR A 66 2.01 -3.55 -13.41
N CYS A 67 0.86 -2.94 -13.12
CA CYS A 67 -0.46 -3.50 -13.42
C CYS A 67 -1.06 -3.02 -14.74
N GLY A 68 -0.46 -2.01 -15.40
CA GLY A 68 -1.01 -1.40 -16.61
C GLY A 68 -2.28 -0.57 -16.37
N GLY A 69 -2.53 -0.18 -15.13
CA GLY A 69 -3.78 0.48 -14.72
C GLY A 69 -4.96 -0.49 -14.52
N ASP A 70 -4.73 -1.79 -14.62
CA ASP A 70 -5.76 -2.82 -14.40
C ASP A 70 -5.81 -3.24 -12.93
N THR A 71 -6.98 -3.12 -12.30
CA THR A 71 -7.21 -3.57 -10.92
C THR A 71 -7.08 -5.08 -10.75
N GLU A 72 -7.42 -5.88 -11.77
CA GLU A 72 -7.32 -7.35 -11.69
C GLU A 72 -5.87 -7.83 -11.59
N MET A 73 -4.92 -6.98 -12.02
CA MET A 73 -3.48 -7.24 -11.95
C MET A 73 -2.85 -6.78 -10.62
N VAL A 74 -3.63 -6.18 -9.71
CA VAL A 74 -3.15 -5.74 -8.40
C VAL A 74 -3.33 -6.86 -7.36
N ASP A 75 -2.22 -7.38 -6.83
CA ASP A 75 -2.22 -8.44 -5.81
C ASP A 75 -2.99 -8.03 -4.54
N GLY A 76 -4.00 -8.83 -4.18
CA GLY A 76 -4.87 -8.65 -3.02
C GLY A 76 -6.08 -7.75 -3.24
N TYR A 77 -6.28 -7.20 -4.45
CA TYR A 77 -7.42 -6.32 -4.75
C TYR A 77 -8.78 -7.01 -4.60
N ASP A 78 -8.91 -8.26 -5.06
CA ASP A 78 -10.15 -9.05 -4.98
C ASP A 78 -10.52 -9.45 -3.54
N GLU A 79 -9.54 -9.46 -2.62
CA GLU A 79 -9.74 -9.75 -1.21
C GLU A 79 -10.18 -8.51 -0.39
N LEU A 80 -10.18 -7.32 -1.00
CA LEU A 80 -10.55 -6.07 -0.33
C LEU A 80 -12.08 -5.90 -0.22
N PRO A 81 -12.57 -5.30 0.88
CA PRO A 81 -13.90 -4.70 0.93
C PRO A 81 -14.11 -3.66 -0.17
N GLU A 82 -15.38 -3.48 -0.60
CA GLU A 82 -15.77 -2.56 -1.68
C GLU A 82 -15.24 -1.12 -1.45
N GLU A 83 -15.33 -0.62 -0.22
CA GLU A 83 -14.76 0.67 0.20
C GLU A 83 -13.28 0.84 -0.19
N PHE A 84 -12.45 -0.18 0.04
CA PHE A 84 -11.02 -0.10 -0.26
C PHE A 84 -10.74 -0.36 -1.74
N GLN A 85 -11.57 -1.15 -2.41
CA GLN A 85 -11.49 -1.32 -3.86
C GLN A 85 -11.69 0.00 -4.60
N GLU A 86 -12.67 0.82 -4.17
CA GLU A 86 -12.90 2.15 -4.75
C GLU A 86 -11.69 3.08 -4.58
N LYS A 87 -11.03 3.03 -3.41
CA LYS A 87 -9.80 3.80 -3.16
C LYS A 87 -8.66 3.39 -4.08
N VAL A 88 -8.49 2.08 -4.34
CA VAL A 88 -7.46 1.58 -5.26
C VAL A 88 -7.78 2.00 -6.70
N LYS A 89 -9.04 1.86 -7.14
CA LYS A 89 -9.49 2.32 -8.47
C LYS A 89 -9.19 3.81 -8.66
N TYR A 90 -9.58 4.63 -7.71
CA TYR A 90 -9.28 6.07 -7.73
C TYR A 90 -7.78 6.31 -7.86
N ALA A 91 -6.97 5.64 -7.06
CA ALA A 91 -5.53 5.85 -7.03
C ALA A 91 -4.81 5.40 -8.31
N LEU A 92 -5.29 4.36 -8.98
CA LEU A 92 -4.78 3.93 -10.29
C LEU A 92 -5.14 4.93 -11.39
N GLU A 93 -6.36 5.48 -11.37
CA GLU A 93 -6.82 6.44 -12.37
C GLU A 93 -6.13 7.81 -12.22
N HIS A 94 -5.95 8.28 -10.98
CA HIS A 94 -5.42 9.62 -10.70
C HIS A 94 -3.91 9.64 -10.44
N GLY A 95 -3.29 8.48 -10.21
CA GLY A 95 -1.85 8.36 -9.90
C GLY A 95 -1.48 8.79 -8.47
N HIS A 96 -2.45 9.00 -7.60
CA HIS A 96 -2.26 9.28 -6.18
C HIS A 96 -3.46 8.80 -5.35
N ILE A 97 -3.24 8.53 -4.07
CA ILE A 97 -4.34 8.21 -3.15
C ILE A 97 -5.30 9.39 -2.99
N PRO A 98 -6.57 9.17 -2.57
CA PRO A 98 -7.49 10.26 -2.23
C PRO A 98 -6.86 11.24 -1.23
N ASP A 99 -7.05 12.54 -1.44
CA ASP A 99 -6.46 13.58 -0.58
C ASP A 99 -6.95 13.46 0.88
N GLU A 100 -8.18 13.02 1.08
CA GLU A 100 -8.77 12.78 2.41
C GLU A 100 -8.09 11.64 3.18
N ASP A 101 -7.51 10.67 2.48
CA ASP A 101 -6.77 9.55 3.07
C ASP A 101 -5.32 9.93 3.36
N CYS A 102 -4.80 11.00 2.76
CA CYS A 102 -3.41 11.40 2.87
C CYS A 102 -3.10 11.96 4.27
N THR A 103 -2.49 11.13 5.12
CA THR A 103 -2.15 11.48 6.51
C THR A 103 -0.67 11.77 6.74
N ARG A 104 0.13 11.70 5.68
CA ARG A 104 1.55 12.07 5.74
C ARG A 104 1.71 13.59 5.94
N VAL A 105 2.24 13.97 7.10
CA VAL A 105 2.77 15.30 7.40
C VAL A 105 4.26 15.39 7.10
#